data_AF-A0A1G9PAW7-F1
#
_entry.id   AF-A0A1G9PAW7-F1
#
_cell.length_a   1.000
_cell.length_b   1.000
_cell.length_c   1.000
_cell.angle_alpha   90.00
_cell.angle_beta   90.00
_cell.angle_gamma   90.00
#
_symmetry.space_group_name_H-M   'P 1'
#
loop_
_entity.id
_entity.type
_entity.pdbx_description
1 polymer ?
#
loop_
_entity_poly.entity_id
_entity_poly.type
_entity_poly.pdbx_seq_one_letter_code
_entity_poly.pdbx_strand_id
1 'polypeptide(L)'
;MDRRLLAALALCATLVVGFLARGLLLSVGRVVLVALALALVGGVAYLVTRQPAYRRSKVGEGTRILKQPVSAAADAHCVECDAAVTDGERRRFVREWVLFGVPLLLLDDGENVYCASCAGEAVDVAEAVAGDVDETTDVLRET
;
A
#
# COMPACT_ATOMS: atom_id res chain seq x y z
N MET A 1 8.15 6.42 12.25
CA MET A 1 9.27 7.03 11.51
C MET A 1 9.70 8.24 12.30
N ASP A 2 10.91 8.23 12.86
CA ASP A 2 11.32 9.26 13.79
C ASP A 2 11.37 10.62 13.11
N ARG A 3 10.72 11.62 13.72
CA ARG A 3 10.78 13.03 13.27
C ARG A 3 12.22 13.51 13.09
N ARG A 4 13.16 12.90 13.82
CA ARG A 4 14.60 13.12 13.72
C ARG A 4 15.19 12.67 12.39
N LEU A 5 14.70 11.55 11.84
CA LEU A 5 15.16 11.00 10.56
C LEU A 5 14.65 11.84 9.38
N LEU A 6 13.40 12.32 9.47
CA LEU A 6 12.85 13.29 8.51
C LEU A 6 13.59 14.63 8.56
N ALA A 7 13.87 15.14 9.76
CA ALA A 7 14.62 16.37 9.94
C ALA A 7 16.06 16.25 9.40
N ALA A 8 16.73 15.11 9.63
CA ALA A 8 18.07 14.86 9.13
C ALA A 8 18.11 14.80 7.59
N LEU A 9 17.17 14.10 6.95
CA LEU A 9 17.07 14.05 5.50
C LEU A 9 16.78 15.42 4.88
N ALA A 10 15.88 16.19 5.48
CA ALA A 10 15.57 17.55 5.04
C ALA A 10 16.77 18.49 5.20
N LEU A 11 17.51 18.38 6.31
CA LEU A 11 18.72 19.16 6.55
C LEU A 11 19.84 18.80 5.55
N CYS A 12 20.08 17.50 5.30
CA CYS A 12 21.06 17.08 4.31
C CYS A 12 20.69 17.54 2.90
N ALA A 13 19.42 17.41 2.52
CA ALA A 13 18.93 17.89 1.22
C ALA A 13 19.12 19.40 1.07
N THR A 14 18.78 20.19 2.09
CA THR A 14 18.95 21.65 2.06
C THR A 14 20.43 22.06 2.03
N LEU A 15 21.31 21.36 2.74
CA LEU A 15 22.76 21.60 2.70
C LEU A 15 23.36 21.26 1.33
N VAL A 16 22.95 20.15 0.72
CA VAL A 16 23.39 19.75 -0.63
C VAL A 16 22.91 20.76 -1.67
N VAL A 17 21.65 21.21 -1.59
CA VAL A 17 21.10 22.25 -2.47
C VAL A 17 21.84 23.58 -2.28
N GLY A 18 22.11 23.97 -1.03
CA GLY A 18 22.87 25.19 -0.72
C GLY A 18 24.33 25.14 -1.21
N PHE A 19 24.98 23.98 -1.10
CA PHE A 19 26.34 23.76 -1.59
C PHE A 19 26.41 23.80 -3.13
N LEU A 20 25.44 23.17 -3.81
CA LEU A 20 25.32 23.21 -5.27
C LEU A 20 24.96 24.60 -5.81
N ALA A 21 24.22 25.40 -5.03
CA ALA A 21 23.85 26.78 -5.40
C ALA A 21 24.98 27.81 -5.19
N ARG A 22 25.91 27.56 -4.26
CA ARG A 22 26.98 28.53 -3.89
C ARG A 22 28.11 28.60 -4.92
N GLY A 23 28.24 27.59 -5.79
CA GLY A 23 29.22 27.55 -6.88
C GLY A 23 28.68 28.12 -8.20
N LEU A 24 28.67 29.45 -8.30
CA LEU A 24 28.89 30.26 -9.51
C LEU A 24 28.28 29.73 -10.85
N LEU A 25 27.24 30.42 -11.34
CA LEU A 25 26.68 30.43 -12.71
C LEU A 25 25.80 29.23 -13.17
N LEU A 26 24.50 29.51 -13.12
CA LEU A 26 23.35 29.06 -13.94
C LEU A 26 23.65 28.28 -15.23
N SER A 27 24.07 27.02 -15.13
CA SER A 27 23.72 26.06 -16.17
C SER A 27 22.28 25.63 -15.91
N VAL A 28 21.42 25.74 -16.92
CA VAL A 28 20.02 25.27 -16.87
C VAL A 28 19.94 23.86 -16.25
N GLY A 29 20.92 23.01 -16.56
CA GLY A 29 21.05 21.67 -15.99
C GLY A 29 21.13 21.61 -14.45
N ARG A 30 21.82 22.53 -13.78
CA ARG A 30 21.89 22.52 -12.30
C ARG A 30 20.60 22.99 -11.66
N VAL A 31 19.93 23.98 -12.25
CA VAL A 31 18.62 24.44 -11.78
C VAL A 31 17.59 23.32 -11.92
N VAL A 32 17.58 22.63 -13.06
CA VAL A 32 16.72 21.45 -13.30
C VAL A 32 17.03 20.34 -12.30
N LEU A 33 18.31 20.06 -12.03
CA LEU A 33 18.72 19.01 -11.08
C LEU A 33 18.26 19.33 -9.65
N VAL A 34 18.45 20.57 -9.19
CA VAL A 34 17.98 21.00 -7.87
C VAL A 34 16.46 20.96 -7.79
N ALA A 35 15.75 21.42 -8.82
CA ALA A 35 14.28 21.36 -8.87
C ALA A 35 13.78 19.91 -8.84
N LEU A 36 14.40 19.00 -9.59
CA LEU A 36 14.07 17.58 -9.59
C LEU A 36 14.35 16.93 -8.23
N ALA A 37 15.48 17.25 -7.60
CA ALA A 37 15.81 16.76 -6.27
C ALA A 37 14.78 17.24 -5.22
N LEU A 38 14.39 18.51 -5.26
CA LEU A 38 13.35 19.05 -4.38
C LEU A 38 11.99 18.43 -4.66
N ALA A 39 11.62 18.21 -5.93
CA ALA A 39 10.38 17.53 -6.31
C ALA A 39 10.36 16.09 -5.82
N LEU A 40 11.48 15.37 -5.92
CA LEU A 40 11.63 14.00 -5.44
C LEU A 40 11.53 13.93 -3.91
N VAL A 41 12.26 14.78 -3.20
CA VAL A 41 12.19 14.86 -1.73
C VAL A 41 10.78 15.26 -1.27
N GLY A 42 10.16 16.24 -1.91
CA GLY A 42 8.79 16.67 -1.62
C GLY A 42 7.77 15.56 -1.89
N GLY A 43 7.91 14.84 -3.02
CA GLY A 43 7.07 13.70 -3.36
C GLY A 43 7.19 12.56 -2.37
N VAL A 44 8.42 12.19 -1.97
CA VAL A 44 8.66 11.18 -0.94
C VAL A 44 8.10 11.61 0.41
N ALA A 45 8.32 12.86 0.83
CA ALA A 45 7.77 13.38 2.08
C ALA A 45 6.24 13.36 2.08
N TYR A 46 5.61 13.70 0.95
CA TYR A 46 4.15 13.61 0.77
C TYR A 46 3.63 12.18 0.83
N LEU A 47 4.32 11.21 0.21
CA LEU A 47 3.94 9.80 0.28
C LEU A 47 4.08 9.23 1.70
N VAL A 48 5.10 9.66 2.44
CA VAL A 48 5.33 9.23 3.82
C VAL A 48 4.25 9.70 4.80
N THR A 49 3.61 10.85 4.54
CA THR A 49 2.53 11.37 5.40
C THR A 49 1.19 10.72 5.12
N ARG A 50 1.03 10.03 3.98
CA ARG A 50 -0.16 9.22 3.69
C ARG A 50 -0.13 7.92 4.51
N GLN A 51 -1.31 7.49 4.96
CA GLN A 51 -1.46 6.18 5.59
C GLN A 51 -1.20 5.11 4.52
N PRO A 52 -0.17 4.26 4.69
CA PRO A 52 0.14 3.24 3.71
C PRO A 52 -0.94 2.15 3.73
N ALA A 53 -1.30 1.62 2.55
CA ALA A 53 -2.29 0.56 2.43
C ALA A 53 -1.81 -0.77 3.05
N TYR A 54 -0.49 -0.96 3.14
CA TYR A 54 0.15 -2.12 3.75
C TYR A 54 1.26 -1.71 4.71
N ARG A 55 1.79 -2.64 5.51
CA ARG A 55 3.00 -2.40 6.32
C ARG A 55 4.15 -1.96 5.40
N ARG A 56 4.95 -1.00 5.86
CA ARG A 56 6.07 -0.42 5.09
C ARG A 56 7.17 -1.42 4.73
N SER A 57 7.23 -2.56 5.40
CA SER A 57 8.14 -3.67 5.09
C SER A 57 7.61 -4.62 4.03
N LYS A 58 6.35 -4.49 3.58
CA LYS A 58 5.76 -5.42 2.61
C LYS A 58 6.33 -5.18 1.22
N VAL A 59 6.85 -6.26 0.62
CA VAL A 59 7.34 -6.35 -0.76
C VAL A 59 6.76 -7.62 -1.37
N GLY A 60 6.25 -7.55 -2.60
CA GLY A 60 5.64 -8.67 -3.31
C GLY A 60 4.11 -8.55 -3.38
N GLU A 61 3.42 -9.67 -3.57
CA GLU A 61 1.97 -9.68 -3.74
C GLU A 61 1.21 -9.34 -2.44
N GLY A 62 0.16 -8.52 -2.57
CA GLY A 62 -0.75 -8.16 -1.50
C GLY A 62 -2.20 -8.30 -1.94
N THR A 63 -3.02 -8.85 -1.05
CA THR A 63 -4.47 -8.93 -1.24
C THR A 63 -5.15 -8.04 -0.22
N ARG A 64 -6.11 -7.23 -0.67
CA ARG A 64 -6.95 -6.39 0.18
C ARG A 64 -8.42 -6.67 -0.12
N ILE A 65 -9.21 -6.81 0.96
CA ILE A 65 -10.65 -7.01 0.88
C ILE A 65 -11.33 -5.72 1.30
N LEU A 66 -12.07 -5.10 0.39
CA LEU A 66 -12.86 -3.91 0.64
C LEU A 66 -14.31 -4.33 0.85
N LYS A 67 -14.82 -4.05 2.05
CA LYS A 67 -16.19 -4.34 2.44
C LYS A 67 -17.05 -3.11 2.21
N GLN A 68 -18.14 -3.26 1.45
CA GLN A 68 -19.12 -2.20 1.22
C GLN A 68 -20.53 -2.75 1.45
N PRO A 69 -21.43 -2.02 2.11
CA PRO A 69 -22.82 -2.44 2.22
C PRO A 69 -23.46 -2.44 0.84
N VAL A 70 -24.26 -3.46 0.54
CA VAL A 70 -25.08 -3.50 -0.67
C VAL A 70 -26.28 -2.59 -0.44
N SER A 71 -26.52 -1.62 -1.32
CA SER A 71 -27.76 -0.86 -1.29
C SER A 71 -28.89 -1.66 -1.94
N ALA A 72 -30.09 -1.58 -1.38
CA ALA A 72 -31.30 -2.30 -1.82
C ALA A 72 -31.74 -2.05 -3.28
N ALA A 73 -31.01 -1.21 -4.04
CA ALA A 73 -31.29 -0.88 -5.44
C ALA A 73 -30.50 -1.73 -6.45
N ALA A 74 -29.67 -2.68 -5.99
CA ALA A 74 -28.90 -3.55 -6.88
C ALA A 74 -29.61 -4.90 -7.03
N ASP A 75 -29.97 -5.27 -8.27
CA ASP A 75 -30.39 -6.63 -8.66
C ASP A 75 -29.19 -7.60 -8.55
N ALA A 76 -28.68 -7.80 -7.34
CA ALA A 76 -27.53 -8.64 -7.07
C ALA A 76 -27.97 -9.96 -6.44
N HIS A 77 -27.32 -11.05 -6.85
CA HIS A 77 -27.51 -12.38 -6.29
C HIS A 77 -26.33 -12.75 -5.39
N CYS A 78 -26.61 -13.46 -4.31
CA CYS A 78 -25.58 -13.94 -3.41
C CYS A 78 -24.76 -15.03 -4.09
N VAL A 79 -23.43 -14.92 -4.10
CA VAL A 79 -22.55 -15.92 -4.74
C VAL A 79 -22.61 -17.31 -4.07
N GLU A 80 -23.01 -17.37 -2.80
CA GLU A 80 -23.03 -18.62 -2.01
C GLU A 80 -24.35 -19.39 -2.16
N CYS A 81 -25.48 -18.69 -2.09
CA CYS A 81 -26.82 -19.30 -2.07
C CYS A 81 -27.72 -18.90 -3.24
N ASP A 82 -27.22 -18.07 -4.15
CA ASP A 82 -27.92 -17.54 -5.34
C ASP A 82 -29.20 -16.72 -5.06
N ALA A 83 -29.50 -16.47 -3.78
CA ALA A 83 -30.65 -15.68 -3.37
C ALA A 83 -30.50 -14.20 -3.76
N ALA A 84 -31.60 -13.56 -4.13
CA ALA A 84 -31.64 -12.11 -4.38
C ALA A 84 -31.27 -11.34 -3.11
N VAL A 85 -30.37 -10.36 -3.23
CA VAL A 85 -29.80 -9.60 -2.12
C VAL A 85 -30.43 -8.23 -2.03
N THR A 86 -31.31 -8.06 -1.06
CA THR A 86 -31.89 -6.75 -0.69
C THR A 86 -31.08 -6.04 0.39
N ASP A 87 -30.41 -6.81 1.26
CA ASP A 87 -29.51 -6.35 2.30
C ASP A 87 -28.34 -7.34 2.46
N GLY A 88 -27.12 -6.82 2.55
CA GLY A 88 -25.91 -7.65 2.51
C GLY A 88 -24.60 -6.88 2.35
N GLU A 89 -23.53 -7.61 2.04
CA GLU A 89 -22.17 -7.10 1.94
C GLU A 89 -21.57 -7.40 0.57
N ARG A 90 -21.05 -6.38 -0.10
CA ARG A 90 -20.20 -6.49 -1.29
C ARG A 90 -18.74 -6.51 -0.84
N ARG A 91 -18.03 -7.57 -1.23
CA ARG A 91 -16.60 -7.75 -0.97
C ARG A 91 -15.84 -7.60 -2.27
N ARG A 92 -15.03 -6.57 -2.37
CA ARG A 92 -14.09 -6.39 -3.48
C ARG A 92 -12.72 -6.90 -3.09
N PHE A 93 -12.24 -7.92 -3.79
CA PHE A 93 -10.91 -8.48 -3.65
C PHE A 93 -9.99 -7.78 -4.63
N VAL A 94 -8.89 -7.23 -4.13
CA VAL A 94 -7.91 -6.53 -4.96
C VAL A 94 -6.56 -7.18 -4.70
N ARG A 95 -5.94 -7.73 -5.75
CA ARG A 95 -4.58 -8.28 -5.73
C ARG A 95 -3.63 -7.28 -6.39
N GLU A 96 -2.60 -6.88 -5.68
CA GLU A 96 -1.69 -5.82 -6.08
C GLU A 96 -0.24 -6.25 -5.85
N TRP A 97 0.68 -5.77 -6.68
CA TRP A 97 2.10 -5.84 -6.37
C TRP A 97 2.49 -4.64 -5.49
N VAL A 98 3.06 -4.93 -4.33
CA VAL A 98 3.39 -3.95 -3.30
C VAL A 98 4.91 -3.82 -3.18
N LEU A 99 5.39 -2.59 -3.07
CA LEU A 99 6.79 -2.31 -2.76
C LEU A 99 6.85 -1.28 -1.63
N PHE A 100 7.55 -1.63 -0.55
CA PHE A 100 7.66 -0.80 0.66
C PHE A 100 6.31 -0.32 1.21
N GLY A 101 5.28 -1.18 1.14
CA GLY A 101 3.92 -0.88 1.59
C GLY A 101 3.10 -0.01 0.64
N VAL A 102 3.64 0.36 -0.53
CA VAL A 102 2.95 1.10 -1.58
C VAL A 102 2.53 0.15 -2.70
N PRO A 103 1.24 0.02 -3.01
CA PRO A 103 0.80 -0.74 -4.19
C PRO A 103 1.25 -0.01 -5.45
N LEU A 104 1.99 -0.70 -6.31
CA LEU A 104 2.54 -0.15 -7.55
C LEU A 104 1.75 -0.61 -8.79
N LEU A 105 1.27 -1.85 -8.76
CA LEU A 105 0.61 -2.49 -9.90
C LEU A 105 -0.62 -3.24 -9.41
N LEU A 106 -1.74 -3.11 -10.11
CA LEU A 106 -2.90 -3.96 -9.94
C LEU A 106 -2.66 -5.25 -10.74
N LEU A 107 -2.77 -6.40 -10.08
CA LEU A 107 -2.61 -7.72 -10.70
C LEU A 107 -3.96 -8.28 -11.11
N ASP A 108 -4.93 -8.21 -10.20
CA ASP A 108 -6.25 -8.81 -10.38
C ASP A 108 -7.26 -8.14 -9.46
N ASP A 109 -8.52 -8.05 -9.87
CA ASP A 109 -9.61 -7.60 -9.03
C ASP A 109 -10.92 -8.32 -9.31
N GLY A 110 -11.71 -8.49 -8.26
CA GLY A 110 -12.98 -9.18 -8.33
C GLY A 110 -13.96 -8.70 -7.27
N GLU A 111 -15.24 -8.91 -7.51
CA GLU A 111 -16.30 -8.52 -6.60
C GLU A 111 -17.26 -9.68 -6.36
N ASN A 112 -17.52 -9.97 -5.08
CA ASN A 112 -18.53 -10.93 -4.67
C ASN A 112 -19.59 -10.23 -3.81
N VAL A 113 -20.84 -10.62 -4.00
CA VAL A 113 -21.97 -10.13 -3.20
C VAL A 113 -22.44 -11.26 -2.30
N TYR A 114 -22.61 -10.95 -1.01
CA TYR A 114 -23.14 -11.86 -0.01
C TYR A 114 -24.40 -11.28 0.60
N CYS A 115 -25.43 -12.10 0.82
CA CYS A 115 -26.58 -11.71 1.62
C CYS A 115 -26.19 -11.58 3.11
N ALA A 116 -27.00 -10.87 3.90
CA ALA A 116 -26.75 -10.68 5.33
C ALA A 116 -26.53 -12.00 6.11
N SER A 117 -27.18 -13.10 5.72
CA SER A 117 -26.98 -14.41 6.36
C SER A 117 -25.65 -15.07 6.02
N CYS A 118 -25.18 -14.95 4.77
CA CYS A 118 -23.91 -15.58 4.33
C CYS A 118 -22.67 -14.73 4.65
N ALA A 119 -22.83 -13.41 4.84
CA ALA A 119 -21.71 -12.51 5.13
C ALA A 119 -21.04 -12.81 6.49
N GLY A 120 -21.81 -13.29 7.47
CA GLY A 120 -21.37 -13.51 8.86
C GLY A 120 -20.56 -14.78 9.12
N GLU A 121 -20.57 -15.76 8.22
CA GLU A 121 -19.84 -17.04 8.40
C GLU A 121 -18.36 -16.93 7.95
N ALA A 122 -18.06 -16.00 7.05
CA ALA A 122 -16.71 -15.76 6.55
C ALA A 122 -15.96 -14.77 7.46
N VAL A 123 -15.69 -15.21 8.69
CA VAL A 123 -14.99 -14.47 9.76
C VAL A 123 -13.46 -14.63 9.60
N ASP A 124 -12.78 -13.48 9.50
CA ASP A 124 -11.46 -13.14 10.04
C ASP A 124 -10.18 -13.92 9.64
N VAL A 125 -9.97 -14.27 8.37
CA VAL A 125 -8.61 -14.66 7.91
C VAL A 125 -7.70 -13.43 7.67
N ALA A 126 -8.25 -12.22 7.68
CA ALA A 126 -7.47 -10.99 7.47
C ALA A 126 -6.53 -10.64 8.64
N GLU A 127 -6.81 -11.13 9.85
CA GLU A 127 -5.95 -10.90 11.03
C GLU A 127 -4.80 -11.94 11.11
N ALA A 128 -4.92 -13.09 10.41
CA ALA A 128 -3.99 -14.22 10.55
C ALA A 128 -2.74 -14.15 9.65
N VAL A 129 -2.79 -13.47 8.49
CA VAL A 129 -1.61 -13.41 7.58
C VAL A 129 -0.60 -12.32 7.98
N ALA A 130 -0.78 -11.72 9.15
CA ALA A 130 0.16 -10.77 9.75
C ALA A 130 1.20 -11.43 10.66
N GLY A 131 1.11 -12.74 10.90
CA GLY A 131 2.01 -13.49 11.77
C GLY A 131 2.10 -14.96 11.37
N ASP A 132 2.77 -15.25 10.26
CA ASP A 132 3.67 -16.41 10.12
C ASP A 132 4.08 -16.55 8.65
N VAL A 133 5.31 -16.11 8.36
CA VAL A 133 6.27 -16.87 7.53
C VAL A 133 7.65 -16.59 8.13
N ASP A 134 7.87 -17.12 9.34
CA ASP A 134 9.21 -17.52 9.80
C ASP A 134 9.32 -19.03 9.59
N GLU A 135 9.34 -19.46 8.32
CA GLU A 135 9.65 -20.86 7.98
C GLU A 135 11.11 -20.93 7.52
N THR A 136 11.97 -20.97 8.53
CA THR A 136 13.04 -21.97 8.64
C THR A 136 13.94 -22.11 7.41
N THR A 137 14.97 -21.27 7.33
CA THR A 137 16.21 -21.64 6.63
C THR A 137 16.84 -22.87 7.29
N ASP A 138 16.57 -23.99 6.65
CA ASP A 138 17.51 -25.02 6.21
C ASP A 138 18.51 -25.57 7.25
N VAL A 139 18.11 -26.72 7.76
CA VAL A 139 18.94 -27.74 8.39
C VAL A 139 19.93 -28.27 7.35
N LEU A 140 21.09 -27.62 7.22
CA LEU A 140 22.29 -28.20 6.60
C LEU A 140 23.50 -27.96 7.48
N ARG A 141 23.57 -28.68 8.61
CA ARG A 141 24.83 -28.93 9.31
C ARG A 141 24.77 -30.21 10.15
N GLU A 142 24.65 -31.35 9.48
CA GLU A 142 25.15 -32.62 10.00
C GLU A 142 26.42 -32.99 9.22
N THR A 143 27.57 -32.78 9.87
CA THR A 143 28.85 -33.46 9.63
C THR A 143 29.51 -33.66 10.97
#